data_AF-A0A4Q3U1F6-F1
#
_entry.id   AF-A0A4Q3U1F6-F1
#
_cell.length_a   1.000
_cell.length_b   1.000
_cell.length_c   1.000
_cell.angle_alpha   90.00
_cell.angle_beta   90.00
_cell.angle_gamma   90.00
#
_symmetry.space_group_name_H-M   'P 1'
#
loop_
_entity.id
_entity.type
_entity.pdbx_description
1 polymer ?
#
loop_
_entity_poly.entity_id
_entity_poly.type
_entity_poly.pdbx_seq_one_letter_code
_entity_poly.pdbx_strand_id
1 'polypeptide(L)'
;MSSDPLAALRLRFRARALADADALAIALGQSDDKQIEALSHGLAGAAGLFGFNEIGRQAKDIDGRFAAGGHPEKSDVEALIAAIRRDMAAYS
;
A
#
# COMPACT_ATOMS: atom_id res chain seq x y z
N MET A 1 14.25 2.82 29.33
CA MET A 1 14.22 3.00 27.87
C MET A 1 13.56 1.75 27.29
N SER A 2 12.23 1.75 27.13
CA SER A 2 11.56 0.63 26.47
C SER A 2 11.81 0.78 24.98
N SER A 3 12.81 0.08 24.45
CA SER A 3 13.04 -0.02 23.02
C SER A 3 11.79 -0.68 22.44
N ASP A 4 10.90 0.09 21.80
CA ASP A 4 9.76 -0.48 21.08
C ASP A 4 10.34 -1.36 19.95
N PRO A 5 10.28 -2.70 20.09
CA PRO A 5 10.91 -3.60 19.13
C PRO A 5 10.27 -3.49 17.74
N LEU A 6 9.06 -2.93 17.67
CA LEU A 6 8.36 -2.67 16.43
C LEU A 6 8.77 -1.34 15.78
N ALA A 7 9.45 -0.42 16.48
CA ALA A 7 9.83 0.87 15.91
C ALA A 7 10.75 0.72 14.69
N ALA A 8 11.77 -0.14 14.79
CA ALA A 8 12.66 -0.43 13.67
C ALA A 8 11.92 -1.13 12.51
N LEU A 9 10.94 -1.98 12.83
CA LEU A 9 10.15 -2.69 11.84
C LEU A 9 9.16 -1.76 11.12
N ARG A 10 8.52 -0.82 11.85
CA ARG A 10 7.68 0.24 11.29
C ARG A 10 8.46 1.15 10.36
N LEU A 11 9.70 1.51 10.72
CA LEU A 11 10.55 2.32 9.85
C LEU A 11 10.87 1.61 8.52
N ARG A 12 11.19 0.31 8.59
CA ARG A 12 11.40 -0.52 7.39
C ARG A 12 10.13 -0.64 6.55
N PHE A 13 8.98 -0.86 7.20
CA PHE A 13 7.69 -0.90 6.53
C PHE A 13 7.40 0.43 5.82
N ARG A 14 7.65 1.58 6.47
CA ARG A 14 7.47 2.91 5.88
C ARG A 14 8.29 3.10 4.61
N ALA A 15 9.58 2.77 4.66
CA ALA A 15 10.46 2.86 3.50
C ALA A 15 9.97 1.95 2.36
N ARG A 16 9.52 0.74 2.71
CA ARG A 16 8.95 -0.21 1.74
C ARG A 16 7.63 0.31 1.14
N ALA A 17 6.71 0.82 1.96
CA ALA A 17 5.42 1.33 1.52
C ALA A 17 5.58 2.50 0.55
N LEU A 18 6.53 3.41 0.81
CA LEU A 18 6.87 4.49 -0.14
C LEU A 18 7.37 3.95 -1.48
N ALA A 19 8.27 2.96 -1.46
CA ALA A 19 8.73 2.30 -2.69
C ALA A 19 7.58 1.57 -3.42
N ASP A 20 6.67 0.93 -2.70
CA ASP A 20 5.49 0.29 -3.29
C ASP A 20 4.54 1.35 -3.91
N ALA A 21 4.40 2.53 -3.31
CA ALA A 21 3.61 3.63 -3.87
C ALA A 21 4.20 4.17 -5.19
N ASP A 22 5.52 4.26 -5.29
CA ASP A 22 6.18 4.65 -6.54
C ASP A 22 6.03 3.55 -7.62
N ALA A 23 6.14 2.28 -7.23
CA ALA A 23 5.90 1.16 -8.14
C ALA A 23 4.43 1.09 -8.61
N LEU A 24 3.46 1.36 -7.73
CA LEU A 24 2.05 1.47 -8.08
C LEU A 24 1.81 2.60 -9.09
N ALA A 25 2.44 3.75 -8.90
CA ALA A 25 2.31 4.87 -9.85
C ALA A 25 2.85 4.52 -11.25
N ILE A 26 3.98 3.80 -11.32
CA ILE A 26 4.54 3.32 -12.58
C ILE A 26 3.61 2.28 -13.23
N ALA A 27 3.17 1.28 -12.47
CA ALA A 27 2.29 0.23 -12.95
C ALA A 27 0.95 0.77 -13.46
N LEU A 28 0.37 1.75 -12.75
CA LEU A 28 -0.83 2.46 -13.17
C LEU A 28 -0.64 3.19 -14.50
N GLY A 29 0.50 3.86 -14.69
CA GLY A 29 0.84 4.53 -15.95
C GLY A 29 1.03 3.56 -17.12
N GLN A 30 1.48 2.34 -16.83
CA GLN A 30 1.68 1.26 -17.82
C GLN A 30 0.45 0.37 -18.02
N SER A 31 -0.60 0.55 -17.22
CA SER A 31 -1.74 -0.39 -17.15
C SER A 31 -1.30 -1.84 -16.87
N ASP A 32 -0.30 -2.01 -15.99
CA ASP A 32 0.21 -3.31 -15.56
C ASP A 32 -0.60 -3.83 -14.36
N ASP A 33 -1.75 -4.42 -14.67
CA ASP A 33 -2.70 -4.92 -13.67
C ASP A 33 -2.10 -6.00 -12.77
N LYS A 34 -1.20 -6.84 -13.29
CA LYS A 34 -0.53 -7.88 -12.50
C LYS A 34 0.37 -7.28 -11.43
N GLN A 35 1.09 -6.22 -11.78
CA GLN A 35 1.94 -5.52 -10.83
C GLN A 35 1.10 -4.76 -9.79
N ILE A 36 -0.02 -4.14 -10.19
CA ILE A 36 -0.94 -3.47 -9.25
C ILE A 36 -1.55 -4.47 -8.27
N GLU A 37 -2.00 -5.62 -8.74
CA GLU A 37 -2.55 -6.71 -7.92
C GLU A 37 -1.51 -7.18 -6.89
N ALA A 38 -0.30 -7.54 -7.35
CA ALA A 38 0.76 -8.05 -6.47
C ALA A 38 1.16 -7.05 -5.38
N LEU A 39 1.27 -5.76 -5.71
CA LEU A 39 1.60 -4.71 -4.75
C LEU A 39 0.45 -4.48 -3.75
N SER A 40 -0.79 -4.45 -4.23
CA SER A 40 -1.98 -4.26 -3.38
C SER A 40 -2.16 -5.43 -2.41
N HIS A 41 -1.98 -6.67 -2.88
CA HIS A 41 -2.02 -7.86 -2.05
C HIS A 41 -0.98 -7.81 -0.91
N GLY A 42 0.27 -7.45 -1.24
CA GLY A 42 1.35 -7.32 -0.25
C GLY A 42 1.07 -6.21 0.78
N LEU A 43 0.56 -5.06 0.33
CA LEU A 43 0.20 -3.94 1.20
C LEU A 43 -0.96 -4.28 2.14
N ALA A 44 -1.99 -4.98 1.66
CA ALA A 44 -3.14 -5.38 2.47
C ALA A 44 -2.73 -6.22 3.68
N GLY A 45 -1.81 -7.17 3.47
CA GLY A 45 -1.29 -8.02 4.54
C GLY A 45 -0.37 -7.27 5.51
N ALA A 46 0.54 -6.45 4.99
CA ALA A 46 1.55 -5.80 5.81
C ALA A 46 1.01 -4.57 6.59
N ALA A 47 0.10 -3.79 6.01
CA ALA A 47 -0.44 -2.57 6.63
C ALA A 47 -1.19 -2.86 7.94
N GLY A 48 -1.91 -3.97 8.02
CA GLY A 48 -2.64 -4.38 9.22
C GLY A 48 -1.73 -4.65 10.44
N LEU A 49 -0.51 -5.16 10.21
CA LEU A 49 0.44 -5.47 11.29
C LEU A 49 0.95 -4.20 12.00
N PHE A 50 0.99 -3.07 11.29
CA PHE A 50 1.52 -1.81 11.80
C PHE A 50 0.46 -0.75 12.10
N GLY A 51 -0.83 -1.09 11.94
CA GLY A 51 -1.96 -0.21 12.27
C GLY A 51 -2.35 0.79 11.19
N PHE A 52 -1.88 0.62 9.95
CA PHE A 52 -2.24 1.48 8.82
C PHE A 52 -3.58 1.04 8.21
N ASN A 53 -4.65 1.23 8.97
CA ASN A 53 -5.97 0.68 8.65
C ASN A 53 -6.56 1.20 7.34
N GLU A 54 -6.36 2.48 6.99
CA GLU A 54 -6.85 3.05 5.74
C GLU A 54 -6.13 2.45 4.53
N ILE A 55 -4.80 2.43 4.55
CA ILE A 55 -3.96 1.83 3.51
C ILE A 55 -4.32 0.35 3.34
N GLY A 56 -4.39 -0.40 4.44
CA GLY A 56 -4.73 -1.83 4.40
C GLY A 56 -6.12 -2.08 3.83
N ARG A 57 -7.11 -1.26 4.18
CA ARG A 57 -8.47 -1.35 3.62
C ARG A 57 -8.48 -1.07 2.12
N GLN A 58 -7.90 0.04 1.67
CA GLN A 58 -7.87 0.41 0.25
C GLN A 58 -7.13 -0.64 -0.58
N ALA A 59 -5.98 -1.13 -0.09
CA ALA A 59 -5.22 -2.19 -0.76
C ALA A 59 -6.02 -3.50 -0.85
N LYS A 60 -6.77 -3.86 0.20
CA LYS A 60 -7.65 -5.03 0.20
C LYS A 60 -8.84 -4.87 -0.75
N ASP A 61 -9.41 -3.67 -0.86
CA ASP A 61 -10.51 -3.40 -1.78
C ASP A 61 -10.05 -3.55 -3.24
N ILE A 62 -8.83 -3.10 -3.57
CA ILE A 62 -8.20 -3.30 -4.89
C ILE A 62 -7.92 -4.78 -5.15
N ASP A 63 -7.25 -5.47 -4.22
CA ASP A 63 -6.95 -6.91 -4.29
C ASP A 63 -8.23 -7.74 -4.50
N GLY A 64 -9.30 -7.40 -3.76
CA GLY A 64 -10.59 -8.06 -3.87
C GLY A 64 -11.25 -7.90 -5.25
N ARG A 65 -11.03 -6.78 -5.95
CA ARG A 65 -11.56 -6.59 -7.32
C ARG A 65 -10.83 -7.47 -8.32
N PHE A 66 -9.51 -7.57 -8.23
CA PHE A 66 -8.74 -8.50 -9.06
C PHE A 66 -9.14 -9.96 -8.79
N ALA A 67 -9.28 -10.34 -7.53
CA ALA A 67 -9.74 -11.68 -7.14
C ALA A 67 -11.15 -12.02 -7.68
N ALA A 68 -12.01 -11.02 -7.88
CA ALA A 68 -13.32 -11.17 -8.51
C ALA A 68 -13.27 -11.22 -10.05
N GLY A 69 -12.09 -11.17 -10.67
CA GLY A 69 -11.90 -11.08 -12.11
C GLY A 69 -12.19 -9.69 -12.69
N GLY A 70 -12.35 -8.68 -11.83
CA GLY A 70 -12.52 -7.28 -12.21
C GLY A 70 -11.20 -6.51 -12.24
N HIS A 71 -11.31 -5.22 -12.54
CA HIS A 71 -10.20 -4.28 -12.50
C HIS A 71 -10.55 -3.12 -11.55
N PRO A 72 -9.61 -2.64 -10.74
CA PRO A 72 -9.83 -1.44 -9.94
C PRO A 72 -9.97 -0.21 -10.85
N GLU A 73 -10.71 0.79 -10.39
CA GLU A 73 -10.71 2.08 -11.07
C GLU A 73 -9.36 2.75 -10.85
N LYS A 74 -8.89 3.51 -11.84
CA LYS A 74 -7.62 4.24 -11.70
C LYS A 74 -7.60 5.15 -10.47
N SER A 75 -8.72 5.79 -10.18
CA SER A 75 -8.88 6.66 -9.01
C SER A 75 -8.72 5.93 -7.68
N ASP A 76 -9.03 4.62 -7.61
CA ASP A 76 -8.83 3.84 -6.38
C ASP A 76 -7.35 3.57 -6.14
N VAL A 77 -6.60 3.27 -7.21
CA VAL A 77 -5.14 3.09 -7.14
C VAL A 77 -4.44 4.41 -6.79
N GLU A 78 -4.88 5.52 -7.41
CA GLU A 78 -4.38 6.87 -7.08
C GLU A 78 -4.66 7.25 -5.62
N ALA A 79 -5.85 6.92 -5.12
CA ALA A 79 -6.21 7.15 -3.72
C ALA A 79 -5.31 6.36 -2.76
N LEU A 80 -5.01 5.10 -3.07
CA LEU A 80 -4.06 4.29 -2.29
C LEU A 80 -2.66 4.91 -2.27
N ILE A 81 -2.14 5.32 -3.43
CA ILE A 81 -0.83 5.99 -3.53
C ILE A 81 -0.80 7.27 -2.68
N ALA A 82 -1.87 8.07 -2.77
CA ALA A 82 -1.97 9.31 -2.00
C ALA A 82 -2.03 9.05 -0.49
N ALA A 83 -2.79 8.04 -0.05
CA ALA A 83 -2.88 7.65 1.35
C ALA A 83 -1.53 7.20 1.91
N ILE A 84 -0.79 6.36 1.17
CA ILE A 84 0.56 5.94 1.55
C ILE A 84 1.48 7.14 1.70
N ARG A 85 1.55 8.01 0.70
CA ARG A 85 2.44 9.18 0.73
C ARG A 85 2.12 10.13 1.88
N ARG A 86 0.84 10.37 2.14
CA ARG A 86 0.36 11.21 3.25
C ARG A 86 0.74 10.64 4.61
N ASP A 87 0.36 9.38 4.87
CA ASP A 87 0.57 8.76 6.17
C ASP A 87 2.06 8.56 6.44
N MET A 88 2.83 8.17 5.42
CA MET A 88 4.28 8.03 5.53
C MET A 88 5.01 9.37 5.57
N ALA A 89 4.41 10.51 5.25
CA ALA A 89 5.03 11.83 5.46
C ALA A 89 4.79 12.36 6.88
N ALA A 90 3.66 12.00 7.51
CA ALA A 90 3.26 12.47 8.84
C ALA A 90 4.11 11.91 10.00
N TYR A 91 4.89 10.86 9.75
CA TYR A 91 5.78 10.22 10.74
C TYR A 91 7.23 10.73 10.70
N SER A 92 7.51 11.86 10.05
CA SER A 92 8.84 12.50 10.02
C SER A 92 9.18 13.24 11.30
#